data_AF-A0A353YEA2-F1
#
_entry.id   AF-A0A353YEA2-F1
#
_cell.length_a   1.000
_cell.length_b   1.000
_cell.length_c   1.000
_cell.angle_alpha   90.00
_cell.angle_beta   90.00
_cell.angle_gamma   90.00
#
_symmetry.space_group_name_H-M   'P 1'
#
loop_
_entity.id
_entity.type
_entity.pdbx_description
1 polymer ?
#
loop_
_entity_poly.entity_id
_entity_poly.type
_entity_poly.pdbx_seq_one_letter_code
_entity_poly.pdbx_strand_id
1 'polypeptide(L)'
;MIRVQQEDFDISAEIARLTSGRTDIGAIVTFTGTVRDQAGAVSEMALEHYPGMTERELARIEAEANARWPLQASLIVHRYGTLKPGDNIVLVVTASEH
;
A
#
# COMPACT_ATOMS: atom_id res chain seq x y z
N MET A 1 -6.35 3.95 6.37
CA MET A 1 -5.73 2.88 7.19
C MET A 1 -4.30 2.67 6.72
N ILE A 2 -3.34 2.54 7.65
CA ILE A 2 -1.92 2.35 7.32
C ILE A 2 -1.39 1.13 8.06
N ARG A 3 -0.66 0.28 7.34
CA ARG A 3 0.07 -0.87 7.91
C ARG A 3 1.49 -0.90 7.37
N VAL A 4 2.44 -1.03 8.29
CA VAL A 4 3.84 -1.32 8.00
C VAL A 4 4.13 -2.69 8.58
N GLN A 5 4.52 -3.66 7.74
CA GLN A 5 4.61 -5.07 8.11
C GLN A 5 5.75 -5.77 7.36
N GLN A 6 6.12 -6.99 7.76
CA GLN A 6 7.12 -7.77 7.05
C GLN A 6 6.48 -8.74 6.05
N GLU A 7 5.35 -9.31 6.45
CA GLU A 7 4.59 -10.31 5.71
C GLU A 7 4.04 -9.73 4.42
N ASP A 8 3.89 -10.60 3.41
CA ASP A 8 3.23 -10.22 2.16
C ASP A 8 1.74 -9.91 2.37
N PHE A 9 1.14 -9.26 1.39
CA PHE A 9 -0.28 -8.94 1.38
C PHE A 9 -0.95 -9.49 0.11
N ASP A 10 -2.23 -9.83 0.22
CA ASP A 10 -3.06 -10.21 -0.91
C ASP A 10 -3.86 -8.98 -1.39
N ILE A 11 -3.54 -8.49 -2.58
CA ILE A 11 -4.13 -7.28 -3.16
C ILE A 11 -5.67 -7.39 -3.22
N SER A 12 -6.19 -8.52 -3.69
CA SER A 12 -7.62 -8.74 -3.86
C SER A 12 -8.33 -8.80 -2.51
N ALA A 13 -7.73 -9.48 -1.53
CA ALA A 13 -8.27 -9.58 -0.18
C ALA A 13 -8.28 -8.22 0.53
N GLU A 14 -7.27 -7.38 0.28
CA GLU A 14 -7.23 -6.02 0.85
C GLU A 14 -8.30 -5.11 0.25
N ILE A 15 -8.49 -5.15 -1.07
CA ILE A 15 -9.57 -4.41 -1.72
C ILE A 15 -10.92 -4.89 -1.18
N ALA A 16 -11.14 -6.22 -1.13
CA ALA A 16 -12.38 -6.80 -0.63
C ALA A 16 -12.66 -6.41 0.83
N ARG A 17 -11.65 -6.39 1.70
CA ARG A 17 -11.80 -5.88 3.08
C ARG A 17 -12.19 -4.41 3.11
N LEU A 18 -11.54 -3.58 2.30
CA LEU A 18 -11.76 -2.13 2.29
C LEU A 18 -13.17 -1.76 1.80
N THR A 19 -13.75 -2.55 0.91
CA THR A 19 -15.04 -2.26 0.26
C THR A 19 -16.18 -3.17 0.70
N SER A 20 -15.95 -4.12 1.60
CA SER A 20 -16.96 -5.08 2.04
C SER A 20 -18.21 -4.37 2.57
N GLY A 21 -19.37 -4.69 1.99
CA GLY A 21 -20.67 -4.12 2.38
C GLY A 21 -20.87 -2.65 2.02
N ARG A 22 -19.94 -2.03 1.29
CA ARG A 22 -20.03 -0.62 0.88
C ARG A 22 -20.64 -0.47 -0.50
N THR A 23 -21.67 0.36 -0.58
CA THR A 23 -22.40 0.67 -1.82
C THR A 23 -22.21 2.12 -2.26
N ASP A 24 -21.43 2.90 -1.52
CA ASP A 24 -21.12 4.31 -1.76
C ASP A 24 -19.80 4.52 -2.53
N ILE A 25 -19.10 3.43 -2.86
CA ILE A 25 -17.88 3.45 -3.68
C ILE A 25 -18.25 3.12 -5.13
N GLY A 26 -17.90 4.02 -6.06
CA GLY A 26 -18.09 3.80 -7.50
C GLY A 26 -16.79 3.57 -8.27
N ALA A 27 -15.63 3.93 -7.70
CA ALA A 27 -14.32 3.71 -8.29
C ALA A 27 -13.28 3.27 -7.27
N ILE A 28 -12.40 2.36 -7.68
CA ILE A 28 -11.26 1.90 -6.89
C ILE A 28 -10.03 1.98 -7.78
N VAL A 29 -8.99 2.64 -7.28
CA VAL A 29 -7.68 2.68 -7.92
C VAL A 29 -6.68 2.04 -6.97
N THR A 30 -5.84 1.18 -7.53
CA THR A 30 -4.73 0.57 -6.80
C THR A 30 -3.41 0.83 -7.49
N PHE A 31 -2.38 0.98 -6.67
CA PHE A 31 -1.00 0.98 -7.08
C PHE A 31 -0.26 -0.08 -6.29
N THR A 32 0.44 -0.98 -6.98
CA THR A 32 1.31 -1.98 -6.35
C THR A 32 2.72 -1.80 -6.87
N GLY A 33 3.65 -1.55 -5.94
CA GLY A 33 5.08 -1.59 -6.24
C GLY A 33 5.63 -2.99 -5.95
N THR A 34 6.40 -3.54 -6.89
CA THR A 34 7.07 -4.84 -6.73
C THR A 34 8.59 -4.69 -6.91
N VAL A 35 9.36 -5.62 -6.34
CA VAL A 35 10.81 -5.65 -6.55
C VAL A 35 11.08 -6.00 -8.01
N ARG A 36 11.63 -5.06 -8.75
CA ARG A 36 12.02 -5.26 -10.15
C ARG A 36 13.42 -5.88 -10.23
N ASP A 37 13.54 -6.98 -10.96
CA ASP A 37 14.85 -7.52 -11.32
C ASP A 37 15.56 -6.59 -12.32
N GLN A 38 16.88 -6.51 -12.22
CA GLN A 38 17.75 -5.86 -13.20
C GLN A 38 18.65 -6.92 -13.86
N ALA A 39 18.04 -7.79 -14.66
CA ALA A 39 18.73 -8.84 -15.43
C ALA A 39 19.61 -9.76 -14.56
N GLY A 40 19.10 -10.18 -13.40
CA GLY A 40 19.81 -11.04 -12.45
C GLY A 40 20.79 -10.31 -11.53
N ALA A 41 20.91 -8.98 -11.62
CA ALA A 41 21.79 -8.19 -10.76
C ALA A 41 21.22 -7.94 -9.35
N VAL A 42 19.91 -8.17 -9.15
CA VAL A 42 19.25 -7.99 -7.86
C VAL A 42 18.88 -9.35 -7.30
N SER A 43 19.62 -9.82 -6.30
CA SER A 43 19.26 -11.02 -5.56
C SER A 43 18.18 -10.72 -4.51
N GLU A 44 18.37 -9.65 -3.74
CA GLU A 44 17.49 -9.23 -2.65
C GLU A 44 17.58 -7.71 -2.44
N MET A 45 16.48 -7.10 -1.99
CA MET A 45 16.43 -5.71 -1.53
C MET A 45 16.12 -5.71 -0.03
N ALA A 46 17.03 -5.16 0.77
CA ALA A 46 16.81 -4.93 2.19
C ALA A 46 16.16 -3.56 2.39
N LEU A 47 14.89 -3.55 2.81
CA LEU A 47 14.19 -2.34 3.21
C LEU A 47 14.22 -2.24 4.73
N GLU A 48 15.10 -1.40 5.25
CA GLU A 48 15.08 -1.02 6.65
C GLU A 48 13.96 -0.01 6.90
N HIS A 49 13.25 -0.16 8.01
CA HIS A 49 12.32 0.85 8.49
C HIS A 49 12.85 1.42 9.81
N TYR A 50 12.70 2.72 9.99
CA TYR A 50 12.83 3.35 11.31
C TYR A 50 11.45 3.31 11.96
N PRO A 51 11.26 2.49 13.02
CA PRO A 51 9.96 2.31 13.65
C PRO A 51 9.34 3.66 14.02
N GLY A 52 8.14 3.92 13.51
CA GLY A 52 7.37 5.13 13.76
C GLY A 52 7.66 6.31 12.84
N MET A 53 8.79 6.37 12.13
CA MET A 53 9.02 7.46 11.15
C MET A 53 8.24 7.21 9.86
N THR A 54 8.33 5.99 9.33
CA THR A 54 7.63 5.60 8.09
C THR A 54 6.13 5.71 8.25
N GLU A 55 5.57 5.19 9.34
CA GLU A 55 4.14 5.25 9.64
C GLU A 55 3.64 6.70 9.73
N ARG A 56 4.42 7.58 10.36
CA ARG A 56 4.06 9.00 10.49
C ARG A 56 4.03 9.72 9.15
N GLU A 57 5.00 9.45 8.28
CA GLU A 57 5.03 10.10 6.97
C GLU A 57 3.93 9.56 6.05
N LEU A 58 3.66 8.26 6.08
CA LEU A 58 2.50 7.68 5.39
C LEU A 58 1.19 8.26 5.91
N ALA A 59 1.06 8.48 7.22
CA ALA A 59 -0.12 9.09 7.83
C ALA A 59 -0.30 10.55 7.40
N ARG A 60 0.80 11.29 7.29
CA ARG A 60 0.79 12.66 6.78
C ARG A 60 0.30 12.71 5.33
N ILE A 61 0.80 11.82 4.47
CA ILE A 61 0.41 11.74 3.04
C ILE A 61 -1.06 11.31 2.90
N GLU A 62 -1.49 10.28 3.64
CA GLU A 62 -2.90 9.85 3.65
C GLU A 62 -3.84 10.98 4.08
N ALA A 63 -3.50 11.69 5.16
CA ALA A 63 -4.30 12.81 5.65
C ALA A 63 -4.36 13.94 4.62
N GLU A 64 -3.25 14.27 3.97
CA GLU A 64 -3.20 15.27 2.89
C GLU A 64 -4.08 14.87 1.70
N ALA A 65 -4.08 13.59 1.31
CA ALA A 65 -4.95 13.10 0.24
C ALA A 65 -6.43 13.20 0.61
N ASN A 66 -6.82 12.74 1.80
CA ASN A 66 -8.20 12.84 2.28
C ASN A 66 -8.66 14.29 2.50
N ALA A 67 -7.75 15.22 2.75
CA ALA A 67 -8.08 16.64 2.84
C ALA A 67 -8.29 17.30 1.46
N ARG A 68 -7.63 16.78 0.41
CA ARG A 68 -7.71 17.30 -0.96
C ARG A 68 -8.85 16.69 -1.77
N TRP A 69 -9.14 15.41 -1.54
CA TRP A 69 -10.13 14.64 -2.30
C TRP A 69 -11.12 13.97 -1.37
N PRO A 70 -12.40 13.89 -1.76
CA PRO A 70 -13.45 13.27 -0.96
C PRO A 70 -13.37 11.74 -1.08
N LEU A 71 -12.27 11.14 -0.59
CA LEU A 71 -12.07 9.70 -0.64
C LEU A 71 -13.02 8.99 0.33
N GLN A 72 -13.70 7.97 -0.17
CA GLN A 72 -14.56 7.08 0.59
C GLN A 72 -13.71 6.15 1.46
N ALA A 73 -12.56 5.71 0.95
CA ALA A 73 -11.61 4.91 1.71
C ALA A 73 -10.18 5.04 1.17
N SER A 74 -9.21 4.86 2.05
CA SER A 74 -7.79 4.71 1.70
C SER A 74 -7.13 3.61 2.53
N LEU A 75 -6.24 2.87 1.88
CA LEU A 75 -5.35 1.89 2.51
C LEU A 75 -3.94 2.03 1.96
N ILE A 76 -2.96 2.04 2.86
CA ILE A 76 -1.55 1.88 2.52
C ILE A 76 -1.00 0.68 3.30
N VAL A 77 -0.43 -0.29 2.59
CA VAL A 77 0.36 -1.39 3.16
C VAL A 77 1.77 -1.27 2.62
N HIS A 78 2.75 -1.12 3.49
CA HIS A 78 4.16 -1.02 3.11
C HIS A 78 4.97 -2.12 3.79
N ARG A 79 5.74 -2.86 3.00
CA ARG A 79 6.59 -3.93 3.52
C ARG A 79 7.99 -3.45 3.87
N TYR A 80 8.58 -4.08 4.88
CA TYR A 80 9.98 -3.95 5.24
C TYR A 80 10.64 -5.33 5.35
N GLY A 81 11.96 -5.34 5.51
CA GLY A 81 12.77 -6.55 5.57
C GLY A 81 13.35 -6.92 4.20
N THR A 82 13.76 -8.17 4.08
CA THR A 82 14.38 -8.71 2.86
C THR A 82 13.31 -9.13 1.87
N LEU A 83 13.31 -8.52 0.69
CA LEU A 83 12.39 -8.80 -0.41
C LEU A 83 13.15 -9.28 -1.65
N LYS A 84 12.58 -10.22 -2.38
CA LYS A 84 13.15 -10.81 -3.60
C LYS A 84 12.50 -10.24 -4.86
N PRO A 85 13.15 -10.32 -6.03
CA PRO A 85 12.52 -9.97 -7.29
C PRO A 85 11.14 -10.60 -7.47
N GLY A 86 10.15 -9.79 -7.81
CA GLY A 86 8.75 -10.18 -7.92
C GLY A 86 7.93 -9.97 -6.65
N ASP A 87 8.54 -9.85 -5.48
CA ASP A 87 7.81 -9.63 -4.23
C ASP A 87 7.11 -8.28 -4.22
N ASN A 88 5.93 -8.22 -3.61
CA ASN A 88 5.27 -6.95 -3.36
C ASN A 88 6.06 -6.13 -2.34
N ILE A 89 6.15 -4.83 -2.56
CA ILE A 89 6.77 -3.85 -1.65
C ILE A 89 5.69 -3.00 -0.99
N VAL A 90 4.79 -2.44 -1.80
CA VAL A 90 3.80 -1.47 -1.34
C VAL A 90 2.50 -1.65 -2.08
N LEU A 91 1.39 -1.53 -1.36
CA LEU A 91 0.04 -1.42 -1.90
C LEU A 91 -0.57 -0.12 -1.43
N VAL A 92 -1.07 0.68 -2.37
CA VAL A 92 -1.94 1.82 -2.11
C VAL A 92 -3.28 1.53 -2.76
N VAL A 93 -4.36 1.65 -1.99
CA VAL A 93 -5.74 1.57 -2.47
C VAL A 93 -6.44 2.87 -2.12
N THR A 94 -7.08 3.49 -3.10
CA THR A 94 -7.99 4.62 -2.89
C THR A 94 -9.33 4.28 -3.51
N ALA A 95 -10.40 4.56 -2.77
CA ALA A 95 -11.77 4.37 -3.21
C ALA A 95 -12.50 5.71 -3.18
N SER A 96 -13.27 5.97 -4.24
CA SER A 96 -14.02 7.20 -4.46
C SER A 96 -15.45 6.88 -4.93
N GLU A 97 -16.37 7.84 -4.84
CA GLU A 97 -17.64 7.83 -5.58
C GLU A 97 -17.40 7.72 -7.09
N HIS A 98 -16.37 8.42 -7.60
CA HIS A 98 -15.97 8.47 -9.02
C HIS A 98 -14.45 8.54 -9.19
#